data_AF-A0A7Y7I868-F1
#
_entry.id   AF-A0A7Y7I868-F1
#
_cell.length_a   1.000
_cell.length_b   1.000
_cell.length_c   1.000
_cell.angle_alpha   90.00
_cell.angle_beta   90.00
_cell.angle_gamma   90.00
#
_symmetry.space_group_name_H-M   'P 1'
#
loop_
_entity.id
_entity.type
_entity.pdbx_description
1 polymer ?
#
loop_
_entity_poly.entity_id
_entity_poly.type
_entity_poly.pdbx_seq_one_letter_code
_entity_poly.pdbx_strand_id
1 'polypeptide(L)'
;MNAAVTDSSMDALVDKPWWRHPLLWMVIGGPLAVMVASCATFWLAWRSPDALVSEDYYREGVEINRTLAAKRLMPALAGRNHATTPAEDVPPPARKAAP
;
A
#
# COMPACT_ATOMS: atom_id res chain seq x y z
N MET A 1 -69.05 25.91 17.28
CA MET A 1 -67.86 26.19 16.43
C MET A 1 -66.62 25.73 17.19
N ASN A 2 -66.47 24.43 17.49
CA ASN A 2 -65.47 23.98 18.49
C ASN A 2 -64.75 22.67 18.12
N ALA A 3 -65.15 21.96 17.05
CA ALA A 3 -64.63 20.63 16.73
C ALA A 3 -63.29 20.65 15.95
N ALA A 4 -62.93 21.78 15.33
CA ALA A 4 -61.74 21.87 14.48
C ALA A 4 -60.42 22.05 15.26
N VAL A 5 -60.48 22.47 16.53
CA VAL A 5 -59.26 22.75 17.33
C VAL A 5 -58.65 21.46 17.90
N THR A 6 -59.47 20.43 18.12
CA THR A 6 -59.04 19.17 18.75
C THR A 6 -58.27 18.23 17.83
N ASP A 7 -58.43 18.34 16.51
CA ASP A 7 -57.80 17.43 15.53
C ASP A 7 -56.31 17.77 15.32
N SER A 8 -55.99 19.06 15.22
CA SER A 8 -54.62 19.55 15.01
C SER A 8 -53.67 19.20 16.17
N SER A 9 -54.21 19.05 17.38
CA SER A 9 -53.46 18.63 18.58
C SER A 9 -53.20 17.12 18.67
N MET A 10 -54.07 16.28 18.08
CA MET A 10 -53.88 14.82 18.07
C MET A 10 -52.87 14.39 16.99
N ASP A 11 -52.84 15.07 15.83
CA ASP A 11 -51.83 14.82 14.79
C ASP A 11 -50.40 15.11 15.26
N ALA A 12 -50.22 16.06 16.19
CA ALA A 12 -48.92 16.36 16.80
C ALA A 12 -48.38 15.24 17.70
N LEU A 13 -49.25 14.34 18.17
CA LEU A 13 -48.88 13.14 18.95
C LEU A 13 -48.61 11.92 18.05
N VAL A 14 -48.78 12.05 16.73
CA VAL A 14 -48.42 11.00 15.77
C VAL A 14 -46.90 10.93 15.71
N ASP A 15 -46.37 9.92 16.41
CA ASP A 15 -44.95 9.60 16.47
C ASP A 15 -44.37 9.59 15.06
N LYS A 16 -43.30 10.35 14.82
CA LYS A 16 -42.72 10.45 13.48
C LYS A 16 -42.31 9.05 13.01
N PRO A 17 -42.47 8.73 11.71
CA PRO A 17 -42.03 7.45 11.20
C PRO A 17 -40.55 7.21 11.51
N TRP A 18 -40.23 6.01 12.00
CA TRP A 18 -38.92 5.64 12.57
C TRP A 18 -37.70 5.98 11.68
N TRP A 19 -37.86 5.93 10.36
CA TRP A 19 -36.80 6.25 9.39
C TRP A 19 -36.42 7.74 9.32
N ARG A 20 -37.25 8.64 9.89
CA ARG A 20 -36.98 10.09 9.95
C ARG A 20 -36.08 10.49 11.12
N HIS A 21 -35.74 9.57 12.01
CA HIS A 21 -34.88 9.86 13.16
C HIS A 21 -33.40 9.76 12.76
N PRO A 22 -32.61 10.85 12.82
CA PRO A 22 -31.20 10.84 12.38
C PRO A 22 -30.32 9.95 13.26
N LEU A 23 -30.66 9.80 14.54
CA LEU A 23 -29.97 8.90 15.48
C LEU A 23 -29.97 7.44 15.01
N LEU A 24 -31.05 6.98 14.37
CA LEU A 24 -31.12 5.63 13.84
C LEU A 24 -30.07 5.39 12.74
N TRP A 25 -29.89 6.37 11.86
CA TRP A 25 -28.89 6.31 10.80
C TRP A 25 -27.46 6.37 11.33
N MET A 26 -27.20 7.03 12.47
CA MET A 26 -25.89 6.96 13.11
C MET A 26 -25.56 5.55 13.63
N VAL A 27 -26.55 4.88 14.22
CA VAL A 27 -26.38 3.51 14.74
C VAL A 27 -26.23 2.49 13.61
N ILE A 28 -27.05 2.58 12.56
CA ILE A 28 -26.99 1.69 11.38
C ILE A 28 -25.74 2.00 10.53
N GLY A 29 -25.33 3.27 10.48
CA GLY A 29 -24.21 3.74 9.68
C GLY A 29 -22.88 3.11 10.08
N GLY A 30 -22.65 2.87 11.38
CA GLY A 30 -21.42 2.20 11.86
C GLY A 30 -21.22 0.80 11.25
N PRO A 31 -22.15 -0.15 11.47
CA PRO A 31 -22.10 -1.48 10.86
C PRO A 31 -22.07 -1.44 9.33
N LEU A 32 -22.85 -0.56 8.70
CA LEU A 32 -22.87 -0.43 7.24
C LEU A 32 -21.51 0.04 6.69
N ALA A 33 -20.86 0.99 7.36
CA ALA A 33 -19.53 1.47 6.97
C ALA A 33 -18.48 0.34 7.03
N VAL A 34 -18.53 -0.52 8.06
CA VAL A 34 -17.63 -1.67 8.19
C VAL A 34 -17.85 -2.70 7.09
N MET A 35 -19.11 -2.97 6.70
CA MET A 35 -19.42 -3.85 5.57
C MET A 35 -18.82 -3.31 4.27
N VAL A 36 -18.97 -2.01 3.98
CA VAL A 36 -18.39 -1.36 2.80
C VAL A 36 -16.85 -1.43 2.83
N ALA A 37 -16.24 -1.11 3.97
CA ALA A 37 -14.78 -1.17 4.14
C ALA A 37 -14.22 -2.59 3.95
N SER A 38 -14.96 -3.61 4.41
CA SER A 38 -14.59 -5.01 4.23
C SER A 38 -14.63 -5.41 2.75
N CYS A 39 -15.71 -5.05 2.04
CA CYS A 39 -15.80 -5.28 0.59
C CYS A 39 -14.72 -4.53 -0.19
N ALA A 40 -14.40 -3.30 0.18
CA ALA A 40 -13.33 -2.52 -0.45
C ALA A 40 -11.96 -3.17 -0.27
N THR A 41 -11.65 -3.61 0.96
CA THR A 41 -10.42 -4.35 1.27
C THR A 41 -10.34 -5.65 0.49
N PHE A 42 -11.44 -6.42 0.45
CA PHE A 42 -11.51 -7.65 -0.34
C PHE A 42 -11.29 -7.39 -1.84
N TRP A 43 -11.93 -6.35 -2.38
CA TRP A 43 -11.78 -5.97 -3.78
C TRP A 43 -10.34 -5.58 -4.11
N LEU A 44 -9.68 -4.83 -3.22
CA LEU A 44 -8.27 -4.47 -3.37
C LEU A 44 -7.39 -5.73 -3.40
N ALA A 45 -7.59 -6.66 -2.47
CA ALA A 45 -6.85 -7.91 -2.39
C ALA A 45 -7.09 -8.80 -3.62
N TRP A 46 -8.31 -8.82 -4.16
CA TRP A 46 -8.62 -9.57 -5.38
C TRP A 46 -7.98 -8.95 -6.61
N ARG A 47 -7.97 -7.62 -6.71
CA ARG A 47 -7.53 -6.92 -7.91
C ARG A 47 -6.01 -6.83 -8.03
N SER A 48 -5.32 -6.76 -6.89
CA SER A 48 -3.87 -6.64 -6.83
C SER A 48 -3.30 -7.92 -6.21
N PRO A 49 -2.96 -8.94 -7.01
CA PRO A 49 -2.07 -9.97 -6.52
C PRO A 49 -0.76 -9.26 -6.17
N ASP A 50 -0.45 -9.17 -4.88
CA ASP A 50 0.86 -8.70 -4.43
C ASP A 50 1.90 -9.55 -5.17
N ALA A 51 2.66 -8.91 -6.07
CA ALA A 51 3.72 -9.58 -6.81
C ALA A 51 4.83 -9.91 -5.81
N LEU A 52 4.67 -11.04 -5.14
CA LEU A 52 5.64 -11.63 -4.25
C LEU A 52 6.87 -11.90 -5.11
N VAL A 53 7.94 -11.16 -4.86
CA VAL A 53 9.35 -11.48 -5.13
C VAL A 53 9.55 -12.43 -6.33
N SER A 54 10.04 -11.91 -7.46
CA SER A 54 10.38 -12.71 -8.63
C SER A 54 11.08 -14.02 -8.22
N GLU A 55 10.72 -15.13 -8.86
CA GLU A 55 11.27 -16.46 -8.55
C GLU A 55 12.82 -16.45 -8.53
N ASP A 56 13.42 -15.54 -9.28
CA ASP A 56 14.86 -15.36 -9.40
C ASP A 56 15.47 -14.33 -8.43
N TYR A 57 14.72 -13.62 -7.57
CA TYR A 57 15.29 -12.66 -6.60
C TYR A 57 16.37 -13.27 -5.70
N TYR A 58 16.18 -14.55 -5.32
CA TYR A 58 17.18 -15.26 -4.55
C TYR A 58 18.43 -15.57 -5.38
N ARG A 59 18.27 -15.88 -6.66
CA ARG A 59 19.39 -16.08 -7.60
C ARG A 59 20.12 -14.77 -7.85
N GLU A 60 19.37 -13.69 -8.05
CA GLU A 60 19.90 -12.35 -8.26
C GLU A 60 20.71 -11.88 -7.04
N GLY A 61 20.21 -12.12 -5.81
CA GLY A 61 20.95 -11.84 -4.58
C GLY A 61 22.26 -12.63 -4.44
N VAL A 62 22.29 -13.90 -4.88
CA VAL A 62 23.50 -14.74 -4.87
C VAL A 62 24.50 -14.28 -5.93
N GLU A 63 24.03 -13.90 -7.12
CA GLU A 63 24.87 -13.43 -8.22
C GLU A 63 25.50 -12.06 -7.95
N ILE A 64 24.77 -11.17 -7.25
CA ILE A 64 25.31 -9.89 -6.76
C ILE A 64 26.54 -10.11 -5.86
N ASN A 65 26.56 -11.16 -5.02
CA ASN A 65 27.71 -11.43 -4.17
C ASN A 65 28.96 -11.87 -4.97
N ARG A 66 28.78 -12.55 -6.11
CA ARG A 66 29.89 -12.90 -7.00
C ARG A 66 30.47 -11.68 -7.70
N THR A 67 29.63 -10.79 -8.21
CA THR A 67 30.11 -9.55 -8.86
C THR A 67 30.74 -8.58 -7.86
N LEU A 68 30.22 -8.51 -6.63
CA LEU A 68 30.83 -7.78 -5.51
C LEU A 68 32.20 -8.35 -5.10
N ALA A 69 32.36 -9.68 -5.07
CA ALA A 69 33.65 -10.31 -4.77
C ALA A 69 34.73 -9.91 -5.79
N ALA A 70 34.39 -9.86 -7.08
CA ALA A 70 35.29 -9.35 -8.12
C ALA A 70 35.62 -7.86 -7.91
N LYS A 71 34.62 -7.03 -7.56
CA LYS A 71 34.84 -5.61 -7.23
C LYS A 71 35.70 -5.41 -5.97
N ARG A 72 35.64 -6.30 -4.97
CA ARG A 72 36.48 -6.23 -3.75
C ARG A 72 37.97 -6.46 -4.00
N LEU A 73 38.34 -7.09 -5.11
CA LEU A 73 39.74 -7.29 -5.50
C LEU A 73 40.34 -6.03 -6.17
N MET A 74 39.54 -4.99 -6.42
CA MET A 74 40.03 -3.74 -6.97
C MET A 74 40.85 -2.96 -5.94
N PRO A 75 41.92 -2.25 -6.37
CA PRO A 75 42.67 -1.36 -5.48
C PRO A 75 41.75 -0.34 -4.80
N ALA A 76 41.95 -0.09 -3.51
CA ALA A 76 41.06 0.76 -2.69
C ALA A 76 40.78 2.15 -3.29
N LEU A 77 41.79 2.77 -3.92
CA LEU A 77 41.66 4.06 -4.62
C LEU A 77 40.72 4.00 -5.83
N ALA A 78 40.84 2.94 -6.65
CA ALA A 78 39.97 2.72 -7.80
C ALA A 78 38.55 2.34 -7.35
N GLY A 79 38.41 1.51 -6.31
CA GLY A 79 37.12 1.13 -5.75
C GLY A 79 36.29 2.33 -5.26
N ARG A 80 36.94 3.33 -4.64
CA ARG A 80 36.26 4.57 -4.23
C ARG A 80 35.84 5.44 -5.42
N ASN A 81 36.69 5.54 -6.45
CA ASN A 81 36.44 6.41 -7.60
C ASN A 81 35.42 5.81 -8.59
N HIS A 82 35.26 4.48 -8.60
CA HIS A 82 34.39 3.75 -9.51
C HIS A 82 33.19 3.08 -8.82
N ALA A 83 32.74 3.64 -7.68
CA ALA A 83 31.61 3.11 -6.93
C ALA A 83 30.29 3.12 -7.73
N THR A 84 30.12 4.10 -8.62
CA THR A 84 28.91 4.31 -9.44
C THR A 84 29.13 3.98 -10.92
N THR A 85 30.34 3.56 -11.29
CA THR A 85 30.65 3.15 -12.68
C THR A 85 30.04 1.77 -12.94
N PRO A 86 29.26 1.60 -14.03
CA PRO A 86 28.78 0.29 -14.48
C PRO A 86 29.94 -0.69 -14.62
N ALA A 87 29.70 -1.98 -14.32
CA ALA A 87 30.78 -2.97 -14.27
C ALA A 87 31.52 -3.13 -15.61
N GLU A 88 30.82 -2.90 -16.72
CA GLU A 88 31.36 -2.85 -18.09
C GLU A 88 32.32 -1.70 -18.37
N ASP A 89 32.22 -0.59 -17.62
CA ASP A 89 32.99 0.64 -17.83
C ASP A 89 34.19 0.77 -16.87
N VAL A 90 34.44 -0.22 -16.01
CA VAL A 90 35.57 -0.20 -15.08
C VAL A 90 36.86 -0.56 -15.82
N PRO A 91 37.90 0.30 -15.78
CA PRO A 91 39.17 0.01 -16.44
C PRO A 91 39.82 -1.29 -15.91
N PRO A 92 40.38 -2.15 -16.79
CA PRO A 92 41.06 -3.36 -16.35
C PRO A 92 42.27 -3.02 -15.46
N PRO A 93 42.59 -3.84 -14.45
CA PRO A 93 43.69 -3.57 -13.54
C PRO A 93 45.00 -3.49 -14.32
N ALA A 94 45.73 -2.39 -14.17
CA ALA A 94 47.02 -2.20 -14.80
C ALA A 94 47.98 -3.32 -14.36
N ARG A 95 48.33 -4.23 -15.28
CA ARG A 95 49.36 -5.24 -15.06
C ARG A 95 50.68 -4.50 -14.86
N LYS A 96 51.22 -4.48 -13.64
CA LYS A 96 52.60 -4.02 -13.44
C LYS A 96 53.50 -4.95 -14.24
N ALA A 97 54.16 -4.44 -15.27
CA ALA A 97 55.27 -5.13 -15.91
C ALA A 97 56.33 -5.38 -14.83
N ALA A 98 56.70 -6.64 -14.62
CA ALA A 98 57.79 -6.99 -13.72
C ALA A 98 59.10 -6.38 -14.28
N PRO A 99 59.96 -5.82 -13.42
CA PRO A 99 61.30 -5.40 -13.82
C PRO A 99 62.20 -6.60 -14.17
#